data_AF-B4LUK3-F1
#
_entry.id   AF-B4LUK3-F1
#
_cell.length_a   1.000
_cell.length_b   1.000
_cell.length_c   1.000
_cell.angle_alpha   90.00
_cell.angle_beta   90.00
_cell.angle_gamma   90.00
#
_symmetry.space_group_name_H-M   'P 1'
#
loop_
_entity.id
_entity.type
_entity.pdbx_description
1 polymer ?
#
loop_
_entity_poly.entity_id
_entity_poly.type
_entity_poly.pdbx_seq_one_letter_code
_entity_poly.pdbx_strand_id
1 'polypeptide(L)'
;MPHASCHWSYLLGLLWLSQLWAAGGAGYLEDNYPATVIEDAHLNTLQLLAKYKYPGEAHSVTTEDKYILQMHRIPRPGAKPVLLVHGLQDSSATWIMMGPYSGLGYFLYEKGYDVWMGNVRGNRYSRGHVKLNYNTDKSYWSFSWHEIGMYDLPAMIDTVLAKTGYQKLSYFGHSQGTTTFFVMTSSRPEYNAKVHIMQALAPVAYMTHVKGPLVGLGRNLLKVLGERAEVTPHSNLALDNCMLSAATVQTCMYYVWKIIGKDTAELNKTMLPVMFGHVPAGANSKQFLHYLQLQLSDRFCSYDYNAKENQRIYGRATPVDYALERITAPVALYYTQNDYLSAVEDVKRLIKRLPNVVEDHMYPNKKWNHMDMVWGISARRLAHPRMLEVMRLWEAGGPQNGTQSTREYIEETTSTAETVQEVEDAVDDAEDEMQDATKHETR
;
A
#
# COMPACT_ATOMS: atom_id res chain seq x y z
N MET A 1 62.98 -27.05 23.07
CA MET A 1 62.87 -25.70 23.66
C MET A 1 63.78 -24.81 22.82
N PRO A 2 63.32 -23.76 22.12
CA PRO A 2 62.28 -22.79 22.47
C PRO A 2 61.21 -22.62 21.35
N HIS A 3 60.48 -21.50 21.36
CA HIS A 3 59.43 -21.03 20.44
C HIS A 3 57.97 -21.27 20.83
N ALA A 4 57.64 -20.98 22.10
CA ALA A 4 56.31 -20.53 22.50
C ALA A 4 56.33 -19.01 22.73
N SER A 5 56.39 -18.22 21.64
CA SER A 5 56.28 -16.75 21.75
C SER A 5 55.59 -16.08 20.55
N CYS A 6 54.98 -16.84 19.63
CA CYS A 6 54.37 -16.28 18.41
C CYS A 6 52.82 -16.31 18.40
N HIS A 7 52.15 -16.64 19.51
CA HIS A 7 50.69 -16.76 19.55
C HIS A 7 49.94 -15.69 20.36
N TRP A 8 50.64 -14.75 21.01
CA TRP A 8 50.00 -13.67 21.77
C TRP A 8 49.91 -12.32 21.04
N SER A 9 50.72 -12.11 20.00
CA SER A 9 50.70 -10.88 19.19
C SER A 9 49.54 -10.82 18.18
N TYR A 10 48.96 -11.96 17.80
CA TYR A 10 47.80 -12.01 16.89
C TYR A 10 46.45 -11.81 17.60
N LEU A 11 46.34 -12.13 18.89
CA LEU A 11 45.11 -11.95 19.68
C LEU A 11 44.92 -10.51 20.17
N LEU A 12 46.00 -9.79 20.45
CA LEU A 12 45.94 -8.36 20.82
C LEU A 12 45.70 -7.44 19.60
N GLY A 13 46.12 -7.84 18.39
CA GLY A 13 45.84 -7.10 17.15
C GLY A 13 44.36 -7.17 16.71
N LEU A 14 43.68 -8.28 16.99
CA LEU A 14 42.24 -8.46 16.69
C LEU A 14 41.33 -7.71 17.68
N LEU A 15 41.81 -7.43 18.90
CA LEU A 15 41.11 -6.60 19.89
C LEU A 15 41.28 -5.09 19.65
N TRP A 16 42.33 -4.67 18.96
CA TRP A 16 42.51 -3.26 18.55
C TRP A 16 41.77 -2.92 17.24
N LEU A 17 41.57 -3.88 16.33
CA LEU A 17 40.80 -3.66 15.10
C LEU A 17 39.27 -3.70 15.32
N SER A 18 38.78 -4.35 16.38
CA SER A 18 37.36 -4.28 16.74
C SER A 18 36.96 -2.98 17.45
N GLN A 19 37.93 -2.23 18.02
CA GLN A 19 37.69 -0.91 18.61
C GLN A 19 37.83 0.24 17.60
N LEU A 20 38.47 0.03 16.45
CA LEU A 20 38.50 1.01 15.35
C LEU A 20 37.29 0.91 14.39
N TRP A 21 36.46 -0.14 14.50
CA TRP A 21 35.17 -0.22 13.81
C TRP A 21 33.98 0.25 14.65
N ALA A 22 34.16 0.49 15.95
CA ALA A 22 33.13 1.02 16.83
C ALA A 22 33.01 2.56 16.76
N ALA A 23 34.02 3.26 16.24
CA ALA A 23 34.04 4.72 16.16
C ALA A 23 33.44 5.29 14.86
N GLY A 24 33.18 4.46 13.84
CA GLY A 24 32.65 4.91 12.54
C GLY A 24 31.15 4.66 12.31
N GLY A 25 30.46 4.02 13.27
CA GLY A 25 29.03 3.66 13.15
C GLY A 25 28.09 4.41 14.09
N ALA A 26 28.61 4.99 15.18
CA ALA A 26 27.82 5.86 16.06
C ALA A 26 27.77 7.26 15.43
N GLY A 27 26.67 7.56 14.72
CA GLY A 27 26.46 8.87 14.09
C GLY A 27 26.19 8.82 12.58
N TYR A 28 26.30 7.67 11.89
CA TYR A 28 26.05 7.65 10.43
C TYR A 28 24.66 8.20 10.07
N LEU A 29 23.65 7.84 10.85
CA LEU A 29 22.28 8.31 10.65
C LEU A 29 22.21 9.83 10.86
N GLU A 30 22.71 10.34 11.99
CA GLU A 30 22.72 11.76 12.35
C GLU A 30 23.57 12.63 11.42
N ASP A 31 24.68 12.09 10.91
CA ASP A 31 25.63 12.80 10.04
C ASP A 31 25.13 12.92 8.59
N ASN A 32 24.27 12.01 8.14
CA ASN A 32 23.88 11.90 6.72
C ASN A 32 22.41 12.23 6.45
N TYR A 33 21.57 12.34 7.49
CA TYR A 33 20.13 12.57 7.34
C TYR A 33 19.64 13.75 8.19
N PRO A 34 18.68 14.55 7.69
CA PRO A 34 18.13 15.65 8.48
C PRO A 34 17.49 15.16 9.78
N ALA A 35 17.71 15.87 10.89
CA ALA A 35 17.14 15.54 12.19
C ALA A 35 15.60 15.38 12.15
N THR A 36 14.91 16.18 11.33
CA THR A 36 13.46 16.10 11.14
C THR A 36 13.02 14.79 10.50
N VAL A 37 13.83 14.19 9.62
CA VAL A 37 13.56 12.90 8.98
C VAL A 37 13.83 11.75 9.95
N ILE A 38 14.91 11.86 10.72
CA ILE A 38 15.25 10.87 11.76
C ILE A 38 14.13 10.81 12.81
N GLU A 39 13.59 11.98 13.20
CA GLU A 39 12.42 12.04 14.07
C GLU A 39 11.23 11.29 13.45
N ASP A 40 10.89 11.54 12.19
CA ASP A 40 9.76 10.88 11.50
C ASP A 40 9.87 9.36 11.45
N ALA A 41 11.10 8.83 11.38
CA ALA A 41 11.35 7.40 11.39
C ALA A 41 10.89 6.73 12.70
N HIS A 42 10.79 7.48 13.80
CA HIS A 42 10.41 6.98 15.12
C HIS A 42 8.95 7.31 15.51
N LEU A 43 8.30 8.22 14.79
CA LEU A 43 6.93 8.62 15.07
C LEU A 43 5.93 7.56 14.57
N ASN A 44 4.84 7.35 15.31
CA ASN A 44 3.69 6.59 14.81
C ASN A 44 2.81 7.42 13.88
N THR A 45 1.82 6.80 13.21
CA THR A 45 0.92 7.48 12.27
C THR A 45 0.27 8.74 12.84
N LEU A 46 -0.26 8.71 14.07
CA LEU A 46 -0.90 9.88 14.68
C LEU A 46 0.11 10.97 15.05
N GLN A 47 1.30 10.58 15.50
CA GLN A 47 2.37 11.53 15.80
C GLN A 47 2.89 12.22 14.53
N LEU A 48 3.00 11.50 13.40
CA LEU A 48 3.30 12.09 12.10
C LEU A 48 2.25 13.14 11.72
N LEU A 49 0.96 12.81 11.80
CA LEU A 49 -0.12 13.77 11.53
C LEU A 49 -0.01 15.01 12.41
N ALA A 50 0.20 14.82 13.72
CA ALA A 50 0.33 15.92 14.68
C ALA A 50 1.54 16.82 14.41
N LYS A 51 2.70 16.23 14.06
CA LYS A 51 3.91 16.98 13.67
C LYS A 51 3.64 17.86 12.46
N TYR A 52 3.01 17.30 11.43
CA TYR A 52 2.66 17.99 10.19
C TYR A 52 1.39 18.86 10.28
N LYS A 53 0.80 19.01 11.47
CA LYS A 53 -0.37 19.86 11.74
C LYS A 53 -1.66 19.44 11.03
N TYR A 54 -1.81 18.14 10.78
CA TYR A 54 -3.06 17.54 10.32
C TYR A 54 -3.83 16.95 11.51
N PRO A 55 -5.17 16.99 11.51
CA PRO A 55 -5.95 16.31 12.53
C PRO A 55 -5.74 14.80 12.40
N GLY A 56 -5.72 14.09 13.53
CA GLY A 56 -5.54 12.64 13.56
C GLY A 56 -6.44 11.99 14.60
N GLU A 57 -7.20 10.98 14.19
CA GLU A 57 -8.01 10.15 15.08
C GLU A 57 -7.61 8.68 14.94
N ALA A 58 -7.70 7.93 16.05
CA ALA A 58 -7.69 6.47 16.05
C ALA A 58 -9.07 5.93 16.39
N HIS A 59 -9.49 4.88 15.67
CA HIS A 59 -10.76 4.20 15.87
C HIS A 59 -10.51 2.71 16.05
N SER A 60 -10.98 2.16 17.16
CA SER A 60 -10.90 0.73 17.44
C SER A 60 -12.09 0.01 16.81
N VAL A 61 -11.81 -1.04 16.03
CA VAL A 61 -12.81 -1.82 15.28
C VAL A 61 -12.68 -3.28 15.67
N THR A 62 -13.77 -3.91 16.12
CA THR A 62 -13.77 -5.34 16.46
C THR A 62 -14.37 -6.15 15.33
N THR A 63 -13.63 -7.11 14.79
CA THR A 63 -14.09 -8.00 13.73
C THR A 63 -15.06 -9.06 14.27
N GLU A 64 -15.81 -9.69 13.37
CA GLU A 64 -16.73 -10.79 13.73
C GLU A 64 -16.01 -11.91 14.47
N ASP A 65 -14.82 -12.28 14.00
CA ASP A 65 -13.92 -13.27 14.56
C ASP A 65 -12.99 -12.72 15.66
N LYS A 66 -13.34 -11.55 16.23
CA LYS A 66 -12.83 -11.01 17.50
C LYS A 66 -11.42 -10.44 17.50
N TYR A 67 -10.82 -10.18 16.34
CA TYR A 67 -9.65 -9.30 16.25
C TYR A 67 -10.05 -7.85 16.52
N ILE A 68 -9.15 -7.10 17.13
CA ILE A 68 -9.33 -5.67 17.41
C ILE A 68 -8.32 -4.91 16.56
N LEU A 69 -8.84 -4.18 15.59
CA LEU A 69 -8.09 -3.40 14.61
C LEU A 69 -8.07 -1.93 15.03
N GLN A 70 -6.97 -1.24 14.74
CA GLN A 70 -6.88 0.20 14.94
C GLN A 70 -6.84 0.91 13.59
N MET A 71 -7.92 1.59 13.21
CA MET A 71 -7.92 2.46 12.03
C MET A 71 -7.41 3.85 12.41
N HIS A 72 -6.68 4.50 11.50
CA HIS A 72 -6.33 5.91 11.62
C HIS A 72 -7.17 6.74 10.66
N ARG A 73 -7.40 8.01 10.99
CA ARG A 73 -8.21 8.91 10.16
C ARG A 73 -7.62 10.32 10.18
N ILE A 74 -7.61 10.98 9.03
CA ILE A 74 -7.47 12.43 8.91
C ILE A 74 -8.89 13.00 8.76
N PRO A 75 -9.56 13.38 9.86
CA PRO A 75 -10.99 13.62 9.85
C PRO A 75 -11.37 14.88 9.09
N ARG A 76 -12.37 14.77 8.23
CA ARG A 76 -13.07 15.91 7.64
C ARG A 76 -14.60 15.70 7.75
N PRO A 77 -15.23 16.13 8.86
CA PRO A 77 -16.67 15.93 9.06
C PRO A 77 -17.49 16.48 7.89
N GLY A 78 -18.46 15.70 7.41
CA GLY A 78 -19.32 16.06 6.28
C GLY A 78 -18.71 15.86 4.88
N ALA A 79 -17.46 15.40 4.77
CA ALA A 79 -16.86 15.04 3.51
C ALA A 79 -17.06 13.55 3.17
N LYS A 80 -16.98 13.21 1.88
CA LYS A 80 -17.06 11.83 1.40
C LYS A 80 -15.90 11.01 1.97
N PRO A 81 -16.16 9.80 2.50
CA PRO A 81 -15.11 8.94 3.04
C PRO A 81 -14.33 8.22 1.94
N VAL A 82 -13.01 8.17 2.13
CA VAL A 82 -12.11 7.28 1.39
C VAL A 82 -11.43 6.32 2.36
N LEU A 83 -11.29 5.05 1.98
CA LEU A 83 -10.60 4.03 2.78
C LEU A 83 -9.33 3.57 2.06
N LEU A 84 -8.17 3.77 2.70
CA LEU A 84 -6.85 3.38 2.20
C LEU A 84 -6.36 2.12 2.95
N VAL A 85 -6.07 1.04 2.23
CA VAL A 85 -5.64 -0.25 2.80
C VAL A 85 -4.31 -0.70 2.21
N HIS A 86 -3.32 -0.83 3.11
CA HIS A 86 -1.91 -1.07 2.78
C HIS A 86 -1.62 -2.51 2.32
N GLY A 87 -0.38 -2.73 1.86
CA GLY A 87 0.12 -4.03 1.41
C GLY A 87 0.57 -4.99 2.53
N LEU A 88 1.19 -6.10 2.13
CA LEU A 88 1.79 -7.05 3.06
C LEU A 88 2.98 -6.41 3.79
N GLN A 89 3.16 -6.70 5.09
CA GLN A 89 4.23 -6.14 5.94
C GLN A 89 4.18 -4.61 6.12
N ASP A 90 3.04 -3.98 5.82
CA ASP A 90 2.90 -2.53 5.84
C ASP A 90 1.86 -2.08 6.88
N SER A 91 1.61 -0.77 6.97
CA SER A 91 0.65 -0.16 7.87
C SER A 91 0.01 1.08 7.28
N SER A 92 -0.97 1.64 7.99
CA SER A 92 -1.57 2.95 7.71
C SER A 92 -0.56 4.09 7.47
N ALA A 93 0.66 4.01 8.01
CA ALA A 93 1.68 5.04 7.83
C ALA A 93 2.11 5.20 6.36
N THR A 94 2.00 4.15 5.54
CA THR A 94 2.41 4.15 4.12
C THR A 94 1.80 5.29 3.31
N TRP A 95 0.60 5.73 3.70
CA TRP A 95 -0.16 6.76 3.00
C TRP A 95 0.29 8.19 3.33
N ILE A 96 1.08 8.37 4.39
CA ILE A 96 1.45 9.69 4.93
C ILE A 96 2.94 9.84 5.26
N MET A 97 3.70 8.74 5.39
CA MET A 97 5.07 8.80 5.93
C MET A 97 6.06 9.54 5.00
N MET A 98 5.72 9.69 3.72
CA MET A 98 6.52 10.49 2.79
C MET A 98 6.35 12.01 2.94
N GLY A 99 5.54 12.45 3.92
CA GLY A 99 5.28 13.87 4.22
C GLY A 99 4.13 14.47 3.40
N PRO A 100 3.69 15.70 3.77
CA PRO A 100 2.48 16.35 3.23
C PRO A 100 2.50 16.59 1.71
N TYR A 101 3.69 16.85 1.16
CA TYR A 101 3.86 17.11 -0.28
C TYR A 101 3.90 15.85 -1.15
N SER A 102 3.91 14.65 -0.54
CA SER A 102 4.02 13.39 -1.28
C SER A 102 2.95 12.37 -0.92
N GLY A 103 2.56 12.26 0.35
CA GLY A 103 1.63 11.24 0.82
C GLY A 103 0.23 11.34 0.19
N LEU A 104 -0.29 10.21 -0.31
CA LEU A 104 -1.63 10.11 -0.88
C LEU A 104 -2.73 10.48 0.13
N GLY A 105 -2.53 10.15 1.42
CA GLY A 105 -3.47 10.51 2.48
C GLY A 105 -3.64 12.01 2.62
N TYR A 106 -2.53 12.76 2.58
CA TYR A 106 -2.56 14.22 2.60
C TYR A 106 -3.18 14.79 1.32
N PHE A 107 -2.85 14.23 0.16
CA PHE A 107 -3.45 14.64 -1.12
C PHE A 107 -4.96 14.59 -1.08
N LEU A 108 -5.53 13.45 -0.66
CA LEU A 108 -6.98 13.26 -0.63
C LEU A 108 -7.64 14.18 0.39
N TYR A 109 -7.03 14.36 1.55
CA TYR A 109 -7.55 15.30 2.56
C TYR A 109 -7.58 16.75 2.05
N GLU A 110 -6.52 17.19 1.36
CA GLU A 110 -6.45 18.52 0.71
C GLU A 110 -7.45 18.67 -0.44
N LYS A 111 -7.80 17.56 -1.10
CA LYS A 111 -8.83 17.51 -2.15
C LYS A 111 -10.25 17.35 -1.61
N GLY A 112 -10.42 17.51 -0.30
CA GLY A 112 -11.72 17.66 0.35
C GLY A 112 -12.32 16.36 0.87
N TYR A 113 -11.55 15.29 1.01
CA TYR A 113 -12.05 13.99 1.48
C TYR A 113 -11.85 13.76 2.99
N ASP A 114 -12.70 12.89 3.54
CA ASP A 114 -12.53 12.30 4.87
C ASP A 114 -11.69 11.02 4.76
N VAL A 115 -10.43 11.06 5.20
CA VAL A 115 -9.45 10.01 4.87
C VAL A 115 -9.33 9.01 6.00
N TRP A 116 -9.73 7.76 5.74
CA TRP A 116 -9.58 6.63 6.63
C TRP A 116 -8.44 5.72 6.13
N MET A 117 -7.61 5.25 7.06
CA MET A 117 -6.46 4.39 6.80
C MET A 117 -6.57 3.14 7.65
N GLY A 118 -6.78 2.00 7.01
CA GLY A 118 -6.94 0.71 7.68
C GLY A 118 -5.61 0.15 8.16
N ASN A 119 -5.63 -0.57 9.28
CA ASN A 119 -4.56 -1.49 9.69
C ASN A 119 -5.15 -2.88 9.85
N VAL A 120 -4.61 -3.83 9.10
CA VAL A 120 -5.10 -5.23 9.12
C VAL A 120 -4.51 -6.00 10.30
N ARG A 121 -5.21 -7.05 10.74
CA ARG A 121 -4.82 -7.91 11.86
C ARG A 121 -3.34 -8.32 11.80
N GLY A 122 -2.68 -8.29 12.96
CA GLY A 122 -1.29 -8.72 13.13
C GLY A 122 -0.23 -7.68 12.84
N ASN A 123 -0.53 -6.60 12.10
CA ASN A 123 0.44 -5.53 11.93
C ASN A 123 0.67 -4.75 13.24
N ARG A 124 1.65 -3.84 13.27
CA ARG A 124 2.07 -3.04 14.43
C ARG A 124 0.90 -2.43 15.22
N TYR A 125 -0.16 -2.00 14.54
CA TYR A 125 -1.28 -1.26 15.15
C TYR A 125 -2.47 -2.15 15.51
N SER A 126 -2.62 -3.32 14.87
CA SER A 126 -3.79 -4.19 15.02
C SER A 126 -3.42 -5.53 15.64
N ARG A 127 -2.92 -5.48 16.89
CA ARG A 127 -2.44 -6.64 17.66
C ARG A 127 -3.44 -7.15 18.72
N GLY A 128 -4.61 -6.53 18.81
CA GLY A 128 -5.60 -6.86 19.81
C GLY A 128 -6.49 -8.03 19.39
N HIS A 129 -6.97 -8.79 20.36
CA HIS A 129 -8.03 -9.78 20.18
C HIS A 129 -8.82 -9.89 21.49
N VAL A 130 -10.14 -10.11 21.41
CA VAL A 130 -11.02 -10.13 22.61
C VAL A 130 -10.61 -11.21 23.62
N LYS A 131 -10.03 -12.32 23.13
CA LYS A 131 -9.68 -13.49 23.96
C LYS A 131 -8.22 -13.97 23.89
N LEU A 132 -7.50 -13.64 22.83
CA LEU A 132 -6.20 -14.28 22.52
C LEU A 132 -5.10 -13.25 22.73
N ASN A 133 -3.96 -13.68 23.24
CA ASN A 133 -2.78 -12.87 23.39
C ASN A 133 -1.78 -13.17 22.27
N TYR A 134 -1.46 -12.16 21.46
CA TYR A 134 -0.56 -12.32 20.32
C TYR A 134 0.87 -12.77 20.69
N ASN A 135 1.32 -12.57 21.93
CA ASN A 135 2.64 -12.97 22.40
C ASN A 135 2.71 -14.45 22.78
N THR A 136 1.60 -15.03 23.25
CA THR A 136 1.61 -16.38 23.86
C THR A 136 0.76 -17.39 23.11
N ASP A 137 -0.33 -16.96 22.46
CA ASP A 137 -1.29 -17.85 21.81
C ASP A 137 -0.99 -17.99 20.32
N LYS A 138 -0.43 -19.14 19.91
CA LYS A 138 -0.21 -19.46 18.48
C LYS A 138 -1.49 -19.37 17.63
N SER A 139 -2.66 -19.56 18.25
CA SER A 139 -3.96 -19.43 17.60
C SER A 139 -4.27 -18.00 17.15
N TYR A 140 -3.69 -16.99 17.80
CA TYR A 140 -3.77 -15.59 17.33
C TYR A 140 -3.16 -15.46 15.93
N TRP A 141 -2.08 -16.21 15.65
CA TRP A 141 -1.43 -16.20 14.35
C TRP A 141 -2.03 -17.26 13.41
N SER A 142 -3.35 -17.44 13.36
CA SER A 142 -3.97 -18.42 12.44
C SER A 142 -4.80 -17.77 11.35
N PHE A 143 -4.20 -16.86 10.57
CA PHE A 143 -4.88 -16.11 9.51
C PHE A 143 -3.97 -15.86 8.30
N SER A 144 -4.59 -15.65 7.15
CA SER A 144 -3.99 -15.21 5.90
C SER A 144 -4.72 -13.96 5.40
N TRP A 145 -4.46 -13.52 4.16
CA TRP A 145 -5.24 -12.46 3.53
C TRP A 145 -6.70 -12.86 3.26
N HIS A 146 -7.05 -14.15 3.34
CA HIS A 146 -8.44 -14.60 3.30
C HIS A 146 -9.25 -13.97 4.44
N GLU A 147 -8.80 -14.15 5.68
CA GLU A 147 -9.52 -13.65 6.86
C GLU A 147 -9.54 -12.12 6.90
N ILE A 148 -8.51 -11.45 6.38
CA ILE A 148 -8.51 -9.99 6.21
C ILE A 148 -9.65 -9.56 5.27
N GLY A 149 -9.81 -10.22 4.13
CA GLY A 149 -10.93 -9.93 3.22
C GLY A 149 -12.30 -10.30 3.80
N MET A 150 -12.40 -11.41 4.54
CA MET A 150 -13.67 -11.90 5.09
C MET A 150 -14.19 -11.12 6.30
N TYR A 151 -13.29 -10.56 7.12
CA TYR A 151 -13.64 -10.00 8.42
C TYR A 151 -13.09 -8.59 8.66
N ASP A 152 -11.83 -8.31 8.31
CA ASP A 152 -11.23 -7.00 8.58
C ASP A 152 -11.89 -5.93 7.71
N LEU A 153 -11.91 -6.13 6.39
CA LEU A 153 -12.47 -5.14 5.46
C LEU A 153 -13.96 -4.87 5.71
N PRO A 154 -14.83 -5.90 5.89
CA PRO A 154 -16.21 -5.71 6.32
C PRO A 154 -16.35 -4.82 7.56
N ALA A 155 -15.61 -5.12 8.63
CA ALA A 155 -15.69 -4.36 9.87
C ALA A 155 -15.19 -2.92 9.71
N MET A 156 -14.13 -2.70 8.92
CA MET A 156 -13.63 -1.37 8.60
C MET A 156 -14.66 -0.56 7.80
N ILE A 157 -15.19 -1.12 6.71
CA ILE A 157 -16.18 -0.44 5.86
C ILE A 157 -17.42 -0.09 6.67
N ASP A 158 -17.97 -1.04 7.42
CA ASP A 158 -19.17 -0.80 8.22
C ASP A 158 -18.96 0.27 9.28
N THR A 159 -17.78 0.30 9.91
CA THR A 159 -17.41 1.36 10.85
C THR A 159 -17.36 2.72 10.17
N VAL A 160 -16.72 2.82 9.01
CA VAL A 160 -16.60 4.08 8.25
C VAL A 160 -17.99 4.59 7.86
N LEU A 161 -18.83 3.73 7.27
CA LEU A 161 -20.18 4.11 6.83
C LEU A 161 -21.06 4.51 8.02
N ALA A 162 -21.01 3.76 9.12
CA ALA A 162 -21.78 4.09 10.33
C ALA A 162 -21.32 5.42 10.97
N LYS A 163 -20.01 5.69 11.00
CA LYS A 163 -19.46 6.91 11.61
C LYS A 163 -19.73 8.16 10.78
N THR A 164 -19.74 8.01 9.45
CA THR A 164 -19.85 9.14 8.51
C THR A 164 -21.27 9.38 8.01
N GLY A 165 -22.15 8.38 8.10
CA GLY A 165 -23.53 8.44 7.60
C GLY A 165 -23.66 8.21 6.09
N TYR A 166 -22.55 8.03 5.37
CA TYR A 166 -22.57 7.71 3.95
C TYR A 166 -22.97 6.26 3.70
N GLN A 167 -23.59 6.00 2.56
CA GLN A 167 -23.99 4.65 2.13
C GLN A 167 -22.87 3.91 1.37
N LYS A 168 -21.93 4.67 0.81
CA LYS A 168 -20.78 4.15 0.05
C LYS A 168 -19.52 4.95 0.38
N LEU A 169 -18.38 4.33 0.15
CA LEU A 169 -17.05 4.96 0.21
C LEU A 169 -16.24 4.65 -1.05
N SER A 170 -15.18 5.40 -1.28
CA SER A 170 -14.17 5.05 -2.30
C SER A 170 -13.00 4.32 -1.65
N TYR A 171 -12.55 3.21 -2.25
CA TYR A 171 -11.52 2.35 -1.67
C TYR A 171 -10.23 2.45 -2.46
N PHE A 172 -9.08 2.55 -1.77
CA PHE A 172 -7.75 2.38 -2.36
C PHE A 172 -7.07 1.19 -1.70
N GLY A 173 -6.61 0.25 -2.50
CA GLY A 173 -5.80 -0.87 -2.06
C GLY A 173 -4.43 -0.82 -2.73
N HIS A 174 -3.37 -1.01 -1.96
CA HIS A 174 -2.04 -1.29 -2.51
C HIS A 174 -1.67 -2.75 -2.27
N SER A 175 -1.15 -3.44 -3.28
CA SER A 175 -0.60 -4.79 -3.13
C SER A 175 -1.61 -5.76 -2.48
N GLN A 176 -1.30 -6.35 -1.32
CA GLN A 176 -2.25 -7.20 -0.57
C GLN A 176 -3.58 -6.50 -0.24
N GLY A 177 -3.60 -5.17 -0.09
CA GLY A 177 -4.84 -4.40 0.03
C GLY A 177 -5.80 -4.68 -1.12
N THR A 178 -5.30 -4.83 -2.36
CA THR A 178 -6.13 -5.23 -3.51
C THR A 178 -6.59 -6.68 -3.39
N THR A 179 -5.70 -7.59 -3.00
CA THR A 179 -6.03 -9.03 -2.82
C THR A 179 -7.21 -9.19 -1.88
N THR A 180 -7.14 -8.52 -0.73
CA THR A 180 -8.17 -8.62 0.33
C THR A 180 -9.50 -8.03 -0.12
N PHE A 181 -9.48 -6.96 -0.93
CA PHE A 181 -10.68 -6.43 -1.57
C PHE A 181 -11.33 -7.46 -2.49
N PHE A 182 -10.55 -8.11 -3.38
CA PHE A 182 -11.09 -9.12 -4.30
C PHE A 182 -11.64 -10.35 -3.56
N VAL A 183 -11.02 -10.76 -2.46
CA VAL A 183 -11.59 -11.80 -1.58
C VAL A 183 -12.92 -11.35 -1.02
N MET A 184 -12.97 -10.17 -0.40
CA MET A 184 -14.18 -9.64 0.21
C MET A 184 -15.33 -9.57 -0.79
N THR A 185 -15.16 -8.91 -1.92
CA THR A 185 -16.27 -8.65 -2.86
C THR A 185 -16.69 -9.89 -3.66
N SER A 186 -15.84 -10.91 -3.79
CA SER A 186 -16.22 -12.19 -4.41
C SER A 186 -16.92 -13.14 -3.43
N SER A 187 -16.52 -13.13 -2.16
CA SER A 187 -17.05 -14.05 -1.14
C SER A 187 -18.17 -13.45 -0.28
N ARG A 188 -18.23 -12.11 -0.22
CA ARG A 188 -19.25 -11.31 0.46
C ARG A 188 -19.83 -10.26 -0.49
N PRO A 189 -20.60 -10.69 -1.50
CA PRO A 189 -21.01 -9.83 -2.61
C PRO A 189 -21.85 -8.61 -2.17
N GLU A 190 -22.45 -8.64 -0.98
CA GLU A 190 -23.16 -7.50 -0.40
C GLU A 190 -22.27 -6.25 -0.23
N TYR A 191 -20.94 -6.41 -0.11
CA TYR A 191 -20.01 -5.29 0.00
C TYR A 191 -19.73 -4.59 -1.33
N ASN A 192 -20.05 -5.21 -2.48
CA ASN A 192 -19.93 -4.51 -3.77
C ASN A 192 -20.80 -3.24 -3.80
N ALA A 193 -21.99 -3.28 -3.18
CA ALA A 193 -22.91 -2.15 -3.15
C ALA A 193 -22.45 -0.99 -2.24
N LYS A 194 -21.47 -1.23 -1.36
CA LYS A 194 -20.95 -0.26 -0.38
C LYS A 194 -19.75 0.54 -0.90
N VAL A 195 -19.33 0.31 -2.15
CA VAL A 195 -18.12 0.89 -2.74
C VAL A 195 -18.50 1.67 -4.00
N HIS A 196 -18.08 2.92 -4.09
CA HIS A 196 -18.19 3.71 -5.31
C HIS A 196 -17.23 3.17 -6.37
N ILE A 197 -15.97 2.98 -5.99
CA ILE A 197 -14.90 2.47 -6.84
C ILE A 197 -13.78 1.86 -6.01
N MET A 198 -13.14 0.84 -6.57
CA MET A 198 -11.88 0.26 -6.12
C MET A 198 -10.73 0.82 -6.95
N GLN A 199 -9.83 1.56 -6.30
CA GLN A 199 -8.55 2.01 -6.85
C GLN A 199 -7.47 0.98 -6.48
N ALA A 200 -7.13 0.10 -7.42
CA ALA A 200 -6.21 -1.01 -7.21
C ALA A 200 -4.79 -0.66 -7.69
N LEU A 201 -3.92 -0.31 -6.75
CA LEU A 201 -2.52 0.04 -6.98
C LEU A 201 -1.65 -1.22 -6.83
N ALA A 202 -0.93 -1.58 -7.90
CA ALA A 202 -0.13 -2.81 -7.97
C ALA A 202 -0.94 -4.07 -7.59
N PRO A 203 -1.99 -4.39 -8.36
CA PRO A 203 -2.97 -5.40 -7.97
C PRO A 203 -2.41 -6.83 -7.99
N VAL A 204 -2.54 -7.53 -6.86
CA VAL A 204 -2.09 -8.92 -6.71
C VAL A 204 -3.28 -9.87 -6.56
N ALA A 205 -3.50 -10.73 -7.55
CA ALA A 205 -4.47 -11.83 -7.51
C ALA A 205 -3.87 -13.13 -8.06
N TYR A 206 -3.09 -13.01 -9.13
CA TYR A 206 -2.23 -14.07 -9.66
C TYR A 206 -0.77 -13.71 -9.40
N MET A 207 0.09 -14.73 -9.24
CA MET A 207 1.52 -14.55 -8.94
C MET A 207 2.42 -15.47 -9.77
N THR A 208 1.90 -16.01 -10.87
CA THR A 208 2.59 -17.02 -11.69
C THR A 208 3.83 -16.42 -12.37
N HIS A 209 3.80 -15.12 -12.66
CA HIS A 209 4.87 -14.40 -13.34
C HIS A 209 5.67 -13.51 -12.39
N VAL A 210 5.61 -13.76 -11.07
CA VAL A 210 6.40 -13.05 -10.06
C VAL A 210 7.90 -13.11 -10.40
N LYS A 211 8.55 -11.95 -10.46
CA LYS A 211 9.96 -11.81 -10.83
C LYS A 211 10.80 -11.73 -9.56
N GLY A 212 10.95 -12.84 -8.85
CA GLY A 212 11.60 -12.83 -7.53
C GLY A 212 12.71 -13.89 -7.40
N PRO A 213 14.00 -13.53 -7.48
CA PRO A 213 15.09 -14.50 -7.32
C PRO A 213 15.18 -15.10 -5.90
N LEU A 214 14.52 -14.50 -4.91
CA LEU A 214 14.53 -14.94 -3.51
C LEU A 214 13.34 -15.82 -3.11
N VAL A 215 12.38 -16.04 -4.01
CA VAL A 215 11.14 -16.77 -3.72
C VAL A 215 11.40 -18.21 -3.27
N GLY A 216 12.37 -18.88 -3.89
CA GLY A 216 12.76 -20.25 -3.52
C GLY A 216 13.33 -20.37 -2.11
N LEU A 217 14.15 -19.38 -1.70
CA LEU A 217 14.72 -19.31 -0.35
C LEU A 217 13.64 -19.00 0.70
N GLY A 218 12.78 -18.02 0.41
CA GLY A 218 11.65 -17.66 1.27
C GLY A 218 10.72 -18.83 1.54
N ARG A 219 10.43 -19.65 0.53
CA ARG A 219 9.62 -20.87 0.67
C ARG A 219 10.18 -21.86 1.69
N ASN A 220 11.49 -22.10 1.68
CA ASN A 220 12.10 -23.04 2.62
C ASN A 220 12.08 -22.49 4.05
N LEU A 221 12.38 -21.20 4.23
CA LEU A 221 12.33 -20.53 5.53
C LEU A 221 10.92 -20.57 6.14
N LEU A 222 9.89 -20.26 5.35
CA LEU A 222 8.50 -20.24 5.80
C LEU A 222 7.98 -21.64 6.19
N LYS A 223 8.45 -22.69 5.51
CA LYS A 223 8.14 -24.08 5.90
C LYS A 223 8.68 -24.44 7.28
N VAL A 224 9.89 -23.98 7.61
CA VAL A 224 10.49 -24.18 8.94
C VAL A 224 9.75 -23.38 10.00
N LEU A 225 9.38 -22.14 9.67
CA LEU A 225 8.67 -21.24 10.59
C LEU A 225 7.23 -21.72 10.88
N GLY A 226 6.61 -22.41 9.94
CA GLY A 226 5.23 -22.90 10.02
C GLY A 226 4.19 -21.81 9.74
N GLU A 227 2.91 -22.16 9.84
CA GLU A 227 1.77 -21.29 9.46
C GLU A 227 1.23 -20.40 10.59
N ARG A 228 1.83 -20.46 11.78
CA ARG A 228 1.32 -19.79 12.99
C ARG A 228 2.35 -18.90 13.65
N ALA A 229 3.12 -18.20 12.82
CA ALA A 229 4.22 -17.38 13.27
C ALA A 229 4.09 -15.95 12.75
N GLU A 230 4.55 -15.02 13.57
CA GLU A 230 4.81 -13.67 13.12
C GLU A 230 6.10 -13.64 12.29
N VAL A 231 6.03 -12.99 11.13
CA VAL A 231 7.17 -12.70 10.27
C VAL A 231 7.49 -11.23 10.39
N THR A 232 8.77 -10.94 10.67
CA THR A 232 9.34 -9.58 10.72
C THR A 232 8.47 -8.60 11.53
N PRO A 233 8.28 -8.84 12.84
CA PRO A 233 7.58 -7.90 13.73
C PRO A 233 8.18 -6.50 13.60
N HIS A 234 7.33 -5.49 13.73
CA HIS A 234 7.82 -4.12 13.76
C HIS A 234 8.81 -3.90 14.92
N SER A 235 10.00 -3.39 14.59
CA SER A 235 11.03 -2.97 15.55
C SER A 235 11.98 -1.97 14.87
N ASN A 236 12.79 -1.27 15.67
CA ASN A 236 13.84 -0.40 15.13
C ASN A 236 14.96 -1.18 14.43
N LEU A 237 15.00 -2.51 14.49
CA LEU A 237 16.09 -3.30 13.91
C LEU A 237 16.31 -3.06 12.41
N ALA A 238 15.25 -2.83 11.63
CA ALA A 238 15.40 -2.53 10.21
C ALA A 238 16.10 -1.17 10.01
N LEU A 239 15.62 -0.15 10.72
CA LEU A 239 16.24 1.18 10.75
C LEU A 239 17.69 1.11 11.23
N ASP A 240 17.91 0.56 12.43
CA ASP A 240 19.20 0.48 13.09
C ASP A 240 20.21 -0.24 12.21
N ASN A 241 19.88 -1.41 11.66
CA ASN A 241 20.83 -2.20 10.86
C ASN A 241 21.04 -1.68 9.43
N CYS A 242 19.98 -1.19 8.78
CA CYS A 242 20.11 -0.68 7.41
C CYS A 242 20.82 0.67 7.37
N MET A 243 20.73 1.46 8.44
CA MET A 243 21.28 2.81 8.53
C MET A 243 22.57 2.90 9.37
N LEU A 244 23.34 1.82 9.50
CA LEU A 244 24.65 1.85 10.20
C LEU A 244 25.76 2.51 9.38
N SER A 245 25.72 2.40 8.05
CA SER A 245 26.75 2.89 7.13
C SER A 245 26.23 2.97 5.69
N ALA A 246 27.00 3.62 4.81
CA ALA A 246 26.68 3.61 3.38
C ALA A 246 26.65 2.19 2.79
N ALA A 247 27.50 1.29 3.28
CA ALA A 247 27.53 -0.10 2.86
C ALA A 247 26.25 -0.85 3.26
N THR A 248 25.79 -0.69 4.50
CA THR A 248 24.54 -1.33 4.96
C THR A 248 23.32 -0.78 4.23
N VAL A 249 23.27 0.52 3.94
CA VAL A 249 22.21 1.12 3.12
C VAL A 249 22.17 0.47 1.74
N GLN A 250 23.33 0.38 1.07
CA GLN A 250 23.43 -0.26 -0.25
C GLN A 250 23.02 -1.74 -0.21
N THR A 251 23.45 -2.47 0.82
CA THR A 251 23.10 -3.89 1.01
C THR A 251 21.60 -4.07 1.26
N CYS A 252 20.99 -3.31 2.17
CA CYS A 252 19.56 -3.39 2.42
C CYS A 252 18.76 -3.07 1.17
N MET A 253 19.09 -1.98 0.49
CA MET A 253 18.39 -1.62 -0.71
C MET A 253 18.59 -2.65 -1.83
N TYR A 254 19.78 -3.26 -1.95
CA TYR A 254 20.02 -4.38 -2.88
C TYR A 254 18.98 -5.51 -2.70
N TYR A 255 18.69 -5.90 -1.45
CA TYR A 255 17.67 -6.90 -1.17
C TYR A 255 16.24 -6.39 -1.39
N VAL A 256 15.94 -5.15 -0.99
CA VAL A 256 14.63 -4.53 -1.25
C VAL A 256 14.32 -4.54 -2.76
N TRP A 257 15.23 -4.07 -3.60
CA TRP A 257 15.05 -4.04 -5.06
C TRP A 257 14.91 -5.43 -5.70
N LYS A 258 15.42 -6.49 -5.06
CA LYS A 258 15.22 -7.89 -5.50
C LYS A 258 13.80 -8.40 -5.20
N ILE A 259 13.04 -7.69 -4.36
CA ILE A 259 11.66 -8.00 -4.01
C ILE A 259 10.71 -7.11 -4.82
N ILE A 260 10.91 -5.80 -4.81
CA ILE A 260 9.93 -4.84 -5.36
C ILE A 260 10.22 -4.39 -6.80
N GLY A 261 11.43 -4.64 -7.30
CA GLY A 261 11.94 -4.10 -8.57
C GLY A 261 12.86 -2.89 -8.35
N LYS A 262 13.90 -2.74 -9.17
CA LYS A 262 14.87 -1.65 -9.02
C LYS A 262 14.42 -0.38 -9.72
N ASP A 263 14.13 0.67 -8.96
CA ASP A 263 14.09 2.05 -9.44
C ASP A 263 14.90 2.96 -8.50
N THR A 264 15.99 3.55 -9.01
CA THR A 264 16.79 4.50 -8.23
C THR A 264 16.43 5.95 -8.54
N ALA A 265 15.71 6.21 -9.64
CA ALA A 265 15.32 7.56 -10.05
C ALA A 265 14.14 8.08 -9.23
N GLU A 266 13.23 7.18 -8.85
CA GLU A 266 12.05 7.48 -8.01
C GLU A 266 12.30 7.35 -6.51
N LEU A 267 13.45 6.81 -6.10
CA LEU A 267 13.78 6.66 -4.68
C LEU A 267 14.20 7.99 -4.07
N ASN A 268 13.38 8.52 -3.16
CA ASN A 268 13.80 9.61 -2.28
C ASN A 268 14.77 9.08 -1.21
N LYS A 269 16.08 9.17 -1.49
CA LYS A 269 17.13 8.67 -0.61
C LYS A 269 17.12 9.32 0.77
N THR A 270 16.72 10.59 0.86
CA THR A 270 16.62 11.30 2.14
C THR A 270 15.57 10.66 3.05
N MET A 271 14.54 10.01 2.50
CA MET A 271 13.45 9.39 3.26
C MET A 271 13.72 7.93 3.65
N LEU A 272 14.90 7.38 3.36
CA LEU A 272 15.26 6.00 3.73
C LEU A 272 15.11 5.69 5.23
N PRO A 273 15.50 6.57 6.18
CA PRO A 273 15.24 6.35 7.59
C PRO A 273 13.75 6.14 7.87
N VAL A 274 12.88 6.96 7.27
CA VAL A 274 11.44 6.84 7.47
C VAL A 274 10.92 5.53 6.89
N MET A 275 11.36 5.12 5.70
CA MET A 275 10.97 3.84 5.11
C MET A 275 11.31 2.66 6.02
N PHE A 276 12.54 2.58 6.52
CA PHE A 276 12.99 1.49 7.40
C PHE A 276 12.50 1.59 8.85
N GLY A 277 12.11 2.79 9.30
CA GLY A 277 11.48 3.03 10.60
C GLY A 277 10.00 2.63 10.66
N HIS A 278 9.35 2.44 9.51
CA HIS A 278 7.93 2.08 9.43
C HIS A 278 7.68 0.68 8.85
N VAL A 279 8.55 0.22 7.95
CA VAL A 279 8.46 -1.10 7.30
C VAL A 279 9.69 -1.94 7.65
N PRO A 280 9.52 -3.21 8.08
CA PRO A 280 8.27 -3.97 8.16
C PRO A 280 7.38 -3.62 9.36
N ALA A 281 6.08 -3.81 9.18
CA ALA A 281 5.05 -3.60 10.20
C ALA A 281 4.55 -4.91 10.83
N GLY A 282 5.04 -6.07 10.40
CA GLY A 282 4.60 -7.39 10.87
C GLY A 282 3.48 -7.99 10.02
N ALA A 283 3.53 -9.31 9.84
CA ALA A 283 2.48 -10.09 9.19
C ALA A 283 2.55 -11.56 9.64
N ASN A 284 1.52 -12.33 9.32
CA ASN A 284 1.49 -13.76 9.55
C ASN A 284 2.26 -14.53 8.46
N SER A 285 3.03 -15.53 8.84
CA SER A 285 3.73 -16.44 7.92
C SER A 285 2.78 -17.10 6.90
N LYS A 286 1.55 -17.42 7.30
CA LYS A 286 0.52 -17.99 6.44
C LYS A 286 0.11 -17.07 5.29
N GLN A 287 0.20 -15.74 5.43
CA GLN A 287 -0.03 -14.83 4.29
C GLN A 287 0.98 -15.08 3.16
N PHE A 288 2.26 -15.25 3.51
CA PHE A 288 3.31 -15.55 2.53
C PHE A 288 3.15 -16.96 1.95
N LEU A 289 2.86 -17.95 2.79
CA LEU A 289 2.60 -19.32 2.34
C LEU A 289 1.41 -19.38 1.38
N HIS A 290 0.35 -18.62 1.64
CA HIS A 290 -0.81 -18.55 0.77
C HIS A 290 -0.45 -17.96 -0.61
N TYR A 291 0.36 -16.89 -0.66
CA TYR A 291 0.86 -16.37 -1.94
C TYR A 291 1.75 -17.36 -2.70
N LEU A 292 2.61 -18.11 -2.00
CA LEU A 292 3.40 -19.18 -2.60
C LEU A 292 2.53 -20.30 -3.17
N GLN A 293 1.39 -20.60 -2.54
CA GLN A 293 0.42 -21.55 -3.09
C GLN A 293 -0.16 -21.02 -4.41
N LEU A 294 -0.52 -19.73 -4.50
CA LEU A 294 -1.05 -19.15 -5.74
C LEU A 294 -0.04 -19.24 -6.90
N GLN A 295 1.23 -18.98 -6.61
CA GLN A 295 2.30 -19.11 -7.59
C GLN A 295 2.43 -20.55 -8.12
N LEU A 296 2.29 -21.55 -7.24
CA LEU A 296 2.42 -22.97 -7.61
C LEU A 296 1.17 -23.49 -8.31
N SER A 297 -0.01 -23.04 -7.91
CA SER A 297 -1.28 -23.55 -8.43
C SER A 297 -1.77 -22.82 -9.68
N ASP A 298 -1.21 -21.64 -9.98
CA ASP A 298 -1.67 -20.74 -11.04
C ASP A 298 -3.17 -20.37 -10.89
N ARG A 299 -3.63 -20.24 -9.64
CA ARG A 299 -5.03 -19.99 -9.28
C ARG A 299 -5.13 -18.85 -8.29
N PHE A 300 -6.29 -18.18 -8.27
CA PHE A 300 -6.66 -17.26 -7.19
C PHE A 300 -7.73 -17.97 -6.34
N CYS A 301 -7.28 -18.63 -5.28
CA CYS A 301 -8.10 -19.55 -4.49
C CYS A 301 -7.82 -19.44 -2.99
N SER A 302 -8.69 -20.06 -2.19
CA SER A 302 -8.51 -20.19 -0.74
C SER A 302 -7.27 -21.02 -0.39
N TYR A 303 -6.84 -20.96 0.88
CA TYR A 303 -5.62 -21.62 1.34
C TYR A 303 -5.72 -23.14 1.19
N ASP A 304 -4.70 -23.78 0.64
CA ASP A 304 -4.63 -25.24 0.57
C ASP A 304 -4.07 -25.81 1.88
N TYR A 305 -4.93 -26.46 2.66
CA TYR A 305 -4.53 -27.07 3.92
C TYR A 305 -4.05 -28.51 3.79
N ASN A 306 -4.04 -29.12 2.60
CA ASN A 306 -4.02 -30.56 2.27
C ASN A 306 -5.41 -31.18 2.08
N ALA A 307 -5.48 -32.30 1.35
CA ALA A 307 -6.74 -32.94 0.94
C ALA A 307 -7.70 -33.29 2.10
N LYS A 308 -7.17 -33.79 3.21
CA LYS A 308 -7.98 -34.18 4.37
C LYS A 308 -8.58 -32.95 5.05
N GLU A 309 -7.75 -31.92 5.24
CA GLU A 309 -8.17 -30.72 5.94
C GLU A 309 -9.04 -29.81 5.05
N ASN A 310 -8.77 -29.76 3.75
CA ASN A 310 -9.66 -29.14 2.76
C ASN A 310 -11.03 -29.82 2.75
N GLN A 311 -11.09 -31.16 2.83
CA GLN A 311 -12.38 -31.85 2.89
C GLN A 311 -13.17 -31.44 4.14
N ARG A 312 -12.48 -31.24 5.27
CA ARG A 312 -13.09 -30.79 6.53
C ARG A 312 -13.57 -29.34 6.47
N ILE A 313 -12.80 -28.43 5.86
CA ILE A 313 -13.08 -26.98 5.86
C ILE A 313 -14.00 -26.59 4.68
N TYR A 314 -13.71 -27.09 3.48
CA TYR A 314 -14.37 -26.70 2.23
C TYR A 314 -15.39 -27.73 1.70
N GLY A 315 -15.49 -28.90 2.34
CA GLY A 315 -16.34 -29.99 1.85
C GLY A 315 -15.81 -30.68 0.59
N ARG A 316 -14.55 -30.42 0.19
CA ARG A 316 -13.88 -31.05 -0.97
C ARG A 316 -12.37 -31.13 -0.75
N ALA A 317 -11.68 -32.03 -1.44
CA ALA A 317 -10.23 -32.23 -1.28
C ALA A 317 -9.34 -31.07 -1.77
N THR A 318 -9.86 -30.13 -2.55
CA THR A 318 -9.08 -29.03 -3.16
C THR A 318 -9.58 -27.66 -2.69
N PRO A 319 -8.72 -26.63 -2.64
CA PRO A 319 -9.15 -25.27 -2.31
C PRO A 319 -10.16 -24.73 -3.35
N VAL A 320 -11.04 -23.85 -2.91
CA VAL A 320 -12.07 -23.21 -3.75
C VAL A 320 -11.55 -21.90 -4.35
N ASP A 321 -11.78 -21.68 -5.63
CA ASP A 321 -11.43 -20.43 -6.32
C ASP A 321 -12.32 -19.28 -5.84
N TYR A 322 -11.76 -18.08 -5.75
CA TYR A 322 -12.56 -16.88 -5.56
C TYR A 322 -13.30 -16.54 -6.86
N ALA A 323 -14.61 -16.39 -6.74
CA ALA A 323 -15.52 -16.10 -7.84
C ALA A 323 -15.41 -14.63 -8.28
N LEU A 324 -14.35 -14.28 -9.03
CA LEU A 324 -14.10 -12.91 -9.52
C LEU A 324 -15.27 -12.32 -10.31
N GLU A 325 -16.07 -13.16 -10.97
CA GLU A 325 -17.30 -12.81 -11.66
C GLU A 325 -18.39 -12.20 -10.75
N ARG A 326 -18.27 -12.36 -9.42
CA ARG A 326 -19.17 -11.74 -8.44
C ARG A 326 -18.76 -10.34 -8.02
N ILE A 327 -17.61 -9.85 -8.49
CA ILE A 327 -17.09 -8.52 -8.15
C ILE A 327 -17.76 -7.49 -9.07
N THR A 328 -18.92 -6.99 -8.65
CA THR A 328 -19.72 -6.03 -9.41
C THR A 328 -19.33 -4.57 -9.15
N ALA A 329 -18.56 -4.29 -8.10
CA ALA A 329 -18.03 -2.95 -7.84
C ALA A 329 -17.10 -2.49 -8.99
N PRO A 330 -17.14 -1.20 -9.39
CA PRO A 330 -16.19 -0.63 -10.35
C PRO A 330 -14.74 -0.81 -9.89
N VAL A 331 -13.88 -1.38 -10.76
CA VAL A 331 -12.46 -1.59 -10.46
C VAL A 331 -11.58 -0.84 -11.45
N ALA A 332 -10.75 0.05 -10.94
CA ALA A 332 -9.71 0.75 -11.67
C ALA A 332 -8.34 0.16 -11.27
N LEU A 333 -7.60 -0.36 -12.25
CA LEU A 333 -6.32 -1.03 -12.03
C LEU A 333 -5.16 -0.15 -12.51
N TYR A 334 -4.23 0.10 -11.60
CA TYR A 334 -3.02 0.89 -11.82
C TYR A 334 -1.78 0.02 -11.58
N TYR A 335 -0.93 -0.12 -12.59
CA TYR A 335 0.22 -1.02 -12.50
C TYR A 335 1.39 -0.57 -13.41
N THR A 336 2.55 -1.18 -13.23
CA THR A 336 3.81 -0.73 -13.83
C THR A 336 4.63 -1.90 -14.38
N GLN A 337 5.55 -1.62 -15.31
CA GLN A 337 6.27 -2.67 -16.03
C GLN A 337 7.36 -3.38 -15.21
N ASN A 338 8.00 -2.66 -14.28
CA ASN A 338 9.13 -3.16 -13.48
C ASN A 338 8.69 -3.62 -12.08
N ASP A 339 7.39 -3.84 -11.87
CA ASP A 339 6.87 -4.45 -10.66
C ASP A 339 7.17 -5.95 -10.64
N TYR A 340 7.91 -6.39 -9.62
CA TYR A 340 8.31 -7.78 -9.47
C TYR A 340 7.25 -8.66 -8.79
N LEU A 341 6.25 -8.05 -8.15
CA LEU A 341 5.19 -8.74 -7.39
C LEU A 341 3.84 -8.73 -8.11
N SER A 342 3.53 -7.67 -8.86
CA SER A 342 2.32 -7.48 -9.65
C SER A 342 2.67 -7.43 -11.15
N ALA A 343 3.15 -8.57 -11.68
CA ALA A 343 3.59 -8.68 -13.07
C ALA A 343 2.47 -8.32 -14.06
N VAL A 344 2.83 -7.65 -15.16
CA VAL A 344 1.88 -7.19 -16.19
C VAL A 344 1.00 -8.33 -16.71
N GLU A 345 1.58 -9.51 -16.92
CA GLU A 345 0.90 -10.71 -17.40
C GLU A 345 -0.20 -11.16 -16.44
N ASP A 346 0.08 -11.13 -15.13
CA ASP A 346 -0.86 -11.50 -14.07
C ASP A 346 -1.97 -10.45 -13.92
N VAL A 347 -1.66 -9.16 -14.04
CA VAL A 347 -2.66 -8.08 -14.03
C VAL A 347 -3.58 -8.14 -15.26
N LYS A 348 -3.01 -8.36 -16.46
CA LYS A 348 -3.82 -8.53 -17.69
C LYS A 348 -4.72 -9.77 -17.62
N ARG A 349 -4.29 -10.84 -16.95
CA ARG A 349 -5.15 -11.99 -16.69
C ARG A 349 -6.31 -11.63 -15.74
N LEU A 350 -6.03 -10.88 -14.68
CA LEU A 350 -7.05 -10.39 -13.75
C LEU A 350 -8.09 -9.51 -14.47
N ILE A 351 -7.65 -8.55 -15.29
CA ILE A 351 -8.53 -7.67 -16.08
C ILE A 351 -9.52 -8.49 -16.92
N LYS A 352 -9.07 -9.56 -17.58
CA LYS A 352 -9.93 -10.44 -18.38
C LYS A 352 -10.98 -11.21 -17.57
N ARG A 353 -10.79 -11.34 -16.26
CA ARG A 353 -11.67 -12.12 -15.35
C ARG A 353 -12.66 -11.25 -14.59
N LEU A 354 -12.37 -9.96 -14.41
CA LEU A 354 -13.22 -9.02 -13.69
C LEU A 354 -14.36 -8.52 -14.61
N PRO A 355 -15.61 -8.51 -14.16
CA PRO A 355 -16.74 -8.11 -15.00
C PRO A 355 -16.93 -6.59 -15.11
N ASN A 356 -16.32 -5.80 -14.23
CA ASN A 356 -16.51 -4.35 -14.16
C ASN A 356 -15.18 -3.58 -14.03
N VAL A 357 -14.29 -3.76 -15.00
CA VAL A 357 -13.06 -2.98 -15.11
C VAL A 357 -13.37 -1.64 -15.75
N VAL A 358 -13.13 -0.57 -15.01
CA VAL A 358 -13.46 0.80 -15.44
C VAL A 358 -12.22 1.62 -15.78
N GLU A 359 -11.03 1.17 -15.37
CA GLU A 359 -9.75 1.75 -15.78
C GLU A 359 -8.71 0.62 -15.85
N ASP A 360 -7.98 0.57 -16.96
CA ASP A 360 -6.82 -0.29 -17.20
C ASP A 360 -5.61 0.62 -17.48
N HIS A 361 -4.91 1.02 -16.43
CA HIS A 361 -3.87 2.03 -16.50
C HIS A 361 -2.49 1.46 -16.17
N MET A 362 -1.72 1.19 -17.23
CA MET A 362 -0.29 0.93 -17.08
C MET A 362 0.48 2.23 -17.21
N TYR A 363 1.21 2.64 -16.17
CA TYR A 363 2.03 3.85 -16.26
C TYR A 363 3.18 3.65 -17.26
N PRO A 364 3.49 4.67 -18.09
CA PRO A 364 4.52 4.57 -19.13
C PRO A 364 5.95 4.56 -18.56
N ASN A 365 6.13 4.92 -17.28
CA ASN A 365 7.39 4.92 -16.57
C ASN A 365 7.92 3.49 -16.40
N LYS A 366 8.68 3.00 -17.39
CA LYS A 366 9.12 1.60 -17.49
C LYS A 366 9.89 1.06 -16.28
N LYS A 367 10.51 1.94 -15.49
CA LYS A 367 11.28 1.56 -14.30
C LYS A 367 10.47 1.58 -13.01
N TRP A 368 9.27 2.17 -13.02
CA TRP A 368 8.44 2.21 -11.83
C TRP A 368 8.19 0.79 -11.30
N ASN A 369 8.51 0.61 -10.03
CA ASN A 369 8.46 -0.63 -9.29
C ASN A 369 7.18 -0.71 -8.43
N HIS A 370 7.07 -1.75 -7.60
CA HIS A 370 5.89 -2.03 -6.79
C HIS A 370 5.45 -0.89 -5.84
N MET A 371 6.38 -0.04 -5.42
CA MET A 371 6.14 1.02 -4.44
C MET A 371 6.03 2.41 -5.06
N ASP A 372 6.43 2.59 -6.32
CA ASP A 372 6.61 3.94 -6.87
C ASP A 372 5.29 4.71 -7.04
N MET A 373 4.14 4.02 -7.15
CA MET A 373 2.81 4.69 -7.13
C MET A 373 2.44 5.26 -5.76
N VAL A 374 3.10 4.80 -4.69
CA VAL A 374 2.83 5.22 -3.30
C VAL A 374 3.94 6.12 -2.77
N TRP A 375 5.21 5.76 -2.98
CA TRP A 375 6.38 6.43 -2.40
C TRP A 375 7.31 7.10 -3.42
N GLY A 376 7.09 6.88 -4.71
CA GLY A 376 7.94 7.47 -5.75
C GLY A 376 7.91 9.00 -5.70
N ILE A 377 9.04 9.64 -5.96
CA ILE A 377 9.17 11.10 -6.01
C ILE A 377 8.11 11.72 -6.92
N SER A 378 7.82 11.08 -8.05
CA SER A 378 6.87 11.54 -9.05
C SER A 378 5.41 11.13 -8.78
N ALA A 379 5.13 10.28 -7.79
CA ALA A 379 3.82 9.68 -7.54
C ALA A 379 2.70 10.72 -7.38
N ARG A 380 2.97 11.76 -6.57
CA ARG A 380 2.04 12.86 -6.30
C ARG A 380 1.61 13.61 -7.56
N ARG A 381 2.52 13.75 -8.53
CA ARG A 381 2.28 14.49 -9.78
C ARG A 381 1.67 13.62 -10.86
N LEU A 382 2.14 12.37 -10.98
CA LEU A 382 1.81 11.53 -12.14
C LEU A 382 0.70 10.51 -11.85
N ALA A 383 0.63 9.97 -10.63
CA ALA A 383 -0.30 8.89 -10.30
C ALA A 383 -1.56 9.38 -9.58
N HIS A 384 -1.39 10.20 -8.54
CA HIS A 384 -2.50 10.59 -7.67
C HIS A 384 -3.60 11.42 -8.39
N PRO A 385 -3.29 12.34 -9.32
CA PRO A 385 -4.32 13.10 -10.04
C PRO A 385 -5.25 12.22 -10.87
N ARG A 386 -4.70 11.25 -11.62
CA ARG A 386 -5.49 10.31 -12.42
C ARG A 386 -6.41 9.46 -11.53
N MET A 387 -5.92 9.03 -10.37
CA MET A 387 -6.76 8.31 -9.41
C MET A 387 -7.90 9.20 -8.88
N LEU A 388 -7.63 10.45 -8.52
CA LEU A 388 -8.66 11.37 -8.04
C LEU A 388 -9.76 11.61 -9.09
N GLU A 389 -9.36 11.78 -10.34
CA GLU A 389 -10.25 12.03 -11.46
C GLU A 389 -11.20 10.86 -11.71
N VAL A 390 -10.65 9.65 -11.86
CA VAL A 390 -11.44 8.41 -12.02
C VAL A 390 -12.36 8.21 -10.81
N MET A 391 -11.87 8.48 -9.59
CA MET A 391 -12.69 8.38 -8.39
C MET A 391 -13.89 9.33 -8.40
N ARG A 392 -13.67 10.61 -8.73
CA ARG A 392 -14.74 11.62 -8.77
C ARG A 392 -15.82 11.29 -9.79
N LEU A 393 -15.43 10.76 -10.96
CA LEU A 393 -16.38 10.32 -11.98
C LEU A 393 -17.32 9.22 -11.44
N TRP A 394 -16.78 8.20 -10.78
CA TRP A 394 -17.59 7.09 -10.26
C TRP A 394 -18.35 7.42 -8.97
N GLU A 395 -17.88 8.39 -8.20
CA GLU A 395 -18.65 9.00 -7.12
C GLU A 395 -19.85 9.82 -7.64
N ALA A 396 -19.79 10.34 -8.86
CA ALA A 396 -20.87 11.07 -9.52
C ALA A 396 -21.85 10.18 -10.31
N GLY A 397 -21.65 8.86 -10.30
CA GLY A 397 -22.52 7.89 -10.98
C GLY A 397 -21.93 7.25 -12.24
N GLY A 398 -20.67 7.56 -12.59
CA GLY A 398 -20.00 7.03 -13.77
C GLY A 398 -20.39 7.75 -15.07
N PRO A 399 -19.90 7.28 -16.23
CA PRO A 399 -20.26 7.84 -17.53
C PRO A 399 -21.78 7.75 -17.78
N GLN A 400 -22.43 8.87 -18.09
CA GLN A 400 -23.89 8.89 -18.32
C GLN A 400 -24.28 8.24 -19.67
N ASN A 401 -23.36 8.22 -20.63
CA ASN A 401 -23.52 7.55 -21.92
C ASN A 401 -22.73 6.24 -21.89
N GLY A 402 -23.41 5.12 -21.60
CA GLY A 402 -22.82 3.79 -21.35
C GLY A 402 -22.03 3.13 -22.49
N THR A 403 -21.60 3.90 -23.50
CA THR A 403 -20.77 3.46 -24.63
C THR A 403 -19.33 3.96 -24.57
N GLN A 404 -19.02 4.94 -23.73
CA GLN A 404 -17.70 5.57 -23.68
C GLN A 404 -16.83 5.00 -22.56
N SER A 405 -15.56 4.75 -22.84
CA SER A 405 -14.62 4.35 -21.79
C SER A 405 -14.37 5.51 -20.81
N THR A 406 -14.07 5.20 -19.55
CA THR A 406 -13.66 6.19 -18.52
C THR A 406 -12.58 7.15 -19.03
N ARG A 407 -11.63 6.62 -19.81
CA ARG A 407 -10.55 7.40 -20.41
C ARG A 407 -11.07 8.40 -21.45
N GLU A 408 -11.85 7.94 -22.42
CA GLU A 408 -12.41 8.81 -23.46
C GLU A 408 -13.31 9.89 -22.85
N TYR A 409 -14.13 9.54 -21.85
CA TYR A 409 -15.03 10.49 -21.20
C TYR A 409 -14.25 11.60 -20.50
N ILE A 410 -13.15 11.24 -19.84
CA ILE A 410 -12.27 12.20 -19.17
C ILE A 410 -11.55 13.09 -20.19
N GLU A 411 -10.97 12.51 -21.25
CA GLU A 411 -10.26 13.27 -22.28
C GLU A 411 -11.21 14.26 -22.98
N GLU A 412 -12.47 13.86 -23.24
CA GLU A 412 -13.50 14.72 -23.83
C GLU A 412 -13.97 15.82 -22.87
N THR A 413 -14.21 15.51 -21.59
CA THR A 413 -14.66 16.50 -20.59
C THR A 413 -13.57 17.51 -20.23
N THR A 414 -12.30 17.09 -20.22
CA THR A 414 -11.17 18.01 -19.99
C THR A 414 -10.96 18.92 -21.19
N SER A 415 -10.99 18.36 -22.41
CA SER A 415 -10.88 19.13 -23.66
C SER A 415 -12.00 20.16 -23.81
N THR A 416 -13.24 19.78 -23.49
CA THR A 416 -14.37 20.72 -23.51
C THR A 416 -14.26 21.79 -22.44
N ALA A 417 -13.78 21.47 -21.23
CA ALA A 417 -13.54 22.47 -20.18
C ALA A 417 -12.43 23.46 -20.55
N GLU A 418 -11.32 22.99 -21.14
CA GLU A 418 -10.24 23.86 -21.65
C GLU A 418 -10.76 24.74 -22.79
N THR A 419 -11.58 24.21 -23.70
CA THR A 419 -12.19 25.00 -24.80
C THR A 419 -13.15 26.05 -24.27
N VAL A 420 -13.96 25.74 -23.25
CA VAL A 420 -14.87 26.72 -22.63
C VAL A 420 -14.08 27.82 -21.93
N GLN A 421 -13.00 27.48 -21.25
CA GLN A 421 -12.15 28.46 -20.58
C GLN A 421 -11.40 29.35 -21.58
N GLU A 422 -10.89 28.80 -22.69
CA GLU A 422 -10.32 29.60 -23.78
C GLU A 422 -11.34 30.54 -24.43
N VAL A 423 -12.62 30.14 -24.51
CA VAL A 423 -13.70 30.99 -25.02
C VAL A 423 -14.09 32.07 -24.01
N GLU A 424 -14.14 31.77 -22.71
CA GLU A 424 -14.40 32.76 -21.66
C GLU A 424 -13.28 33.81 -21.60
N ASP A 425 -12.02 33.38 -21.62
CA ASP A 425 -10.86 34.29 -21.64
C ASP A 425 -10.85 35.17 -22.91
N ALA A 426 -11.23 34.62 -24.07
CA ALA A 426 -11.33 35.38 -25.32
C ALA A 426 -12.51 36.37 -25.36
N VAL A 427 -13.58 36.10 -24.61
CA VAL A 427 -14.73 37.02 -24.47
C VAL A 427 -14.36 38.17 -23.53
N ASP A 428 -13.68 37.88 -22.43
CA ASP A 428 -13.19 38.91 -21.50
C ASP A 428 -12.17 39.84 -22.19
N ASP A 429 -11.23 39.29 -22.97
CA ASP A 429 -10.27 40.09 -23.76
C ASP A 429 -10.98 40.97 -24.81
N ALA A 430 -12.05 40.47 -25.45
CA ALA A 430 -12.82 41.24 -26.42
C ALA A 430 -13.68 42.34 -25.76
N GLU A 431 -14.18 42.12 -24.54
CA GLU A 431 -14.89 43.14 -23.77
C GLU A 431 -13.95 44.25 -23.31
N ASP A 432 -12.72 43.92 -22.90
CA ASP A 432 -11.69 44.90 -22.51
C ASP A 432 -11.21 45.74 -23.71
N GLU A 433 -11.01 45.13 -24.89
CA GLU A 433 -10.67 45.89 -26.11
C GLU A 433 -11.80 46.84 -26.54
N MET A 434 -13.07 46.43 -26.36
CA MET A 434 -14.23 47.26 -26.71
C MET A 434 -14.44 48.44 -25.72
N GLN A 435 -14.09 48.25 -24.44
CA GLN A 435 -14.08 49.31 -23.43
C GLN A 435 -12.94 50.31 -23.63
N ASP A 436 -11.79 49.88 -24.16
CA ASP A 436 -10.68 50.78 -24.45
C ASP A 436 -10.91 51.58 -25.75
N ALA A 437 -11.55 50.98 -26.75
CA ALA A 437 -11.97 51.67 -27.98
C ALA A 437 -13.00 52.79 -27.72
N THR A 438 -13.94 52.60 -26.80
CA THR A 438 -14.95 53.63 -26.44
C THR A 438 -14.38 54.78 -25.60
N LYS A 439 -13.27 54.57 -24.87
CA LYS A 439 -12.54 55.64 -24.17
C LYS A 439 -11.72 56.53 -25.12
N HIS A 440 -11.36 56.02 -26.29
CA HIS A 440 -10.61 56.80 -27.29
C HIS A 440 -11.48 57.65 -28.22
N GLU A 441 -12.78 57.36 -28.37
CA GLU A 441 -13.71 58.20 -29.15
C GLU A 441 -14.31 59.38 -28.36
N THR A 442 -14.07 59.49 -27.06
CA THR A 442 -14.62 60.57 -26.20
C THR A 442 -13.60 61.62 -25.75
N ARG A 443 -12.48 61.80 -26.47
CA ARG A 443 -11.47 62.81 -26.13
C ARG A 443 -11.18 63.83 -27.22
#